data_AF-A0A938G857-F1
#
_entry.id   AF-A0A938G857-F1
#
_cell.length_a   1.000
_cell.length_b   1.000
_cell.length_c   1.000
_cell.angle_alpha   90.00
_cell.angle_beta   90.00
_cell.angle_gamma   90.00
#
_symmetry.space_group_name_H-M   'P 1'
#
loop_
_entity.id
_entity.type
_entity.pdbx_description
1 polymer ?
#
loop_
_entity_poly.entity_id
_entity_poly.type
_entity_poly.pdbx_seq_one_letter_code
_entity_poly.pdbx_strand_id
1 'polypeptide(L)'
;MSAHTPDDRRATGSSGKLRQASGHTVAANRAAGARVPDPDDLERVRRGHIASLTTPTIDGPDGRRVFHIDAYDFLRKGDPAPDTVNPNLWRHAVLNAHHGLFEVCDGIWQVRGHDRSFSISCC
;
A
#
# COMPACT_ATOMS: atom_id res chain seq x y z
N MET A 1 -34.82 39.16 20.73
CA MET A 1 -33.96 38.14 21.37
C MET A 1 -34.28 36.81 20.71
N SER A 2 -33.62 36.48 19.59
CA SER A 2 -33.77 35.16 18.95
C SER A 2 -32.64 34.27 19.43
N ALA A 3 -33.00 33.24 20.17
CA ALA A 3 -32.06 32.29 20.74
C ALA A 3 -31.38 31.48 19.64
N HIS A 4 -30.05 31.52 19.63
CA HIS A 4 -29.19 30.69 18.81
C HIS A 4 -29.16 29.27 19.42
N THR A 5 -29.81 28.31 18.77
CA THR A 5 -29.66 26.89 19.10
C THR A 5 -28.26 26.44 18.68
N PRO A 6 -27.42 25.91 19.59
CA PRO A 6 -26.11 25.39 19.18
C PRO A 6 -26.27 24.10 18.39
N ASP A 7 -25.63 24.05 17.22
CA ASP A 7 -25.50 22.90 16.33
C ASP A 7 -24.60 21.86 17.00
N ASP A 8 -25.20 20.84 17.62
CA ASP A 8 -24.52 19.81 18.41
C ASP A 8 -23.89 18.72 17.51
N ARG A 9 -23.17 19.14 16.46
CA ARG A 9 -22.37 18.25 15.59
C ARG A 9 -21.01 17.92 16.20
N ARG A 10 -21.00 17.52 17.48
CA ARG A 10 -19.83 16.90 18.09
C ARG A 10 -19.74 15.47 17.59
N ALA A 11 -18.96 15.28 16.53
CA ALA A 11 -18.59 13.99 15.97
C ALA A 11 -18.17 13.01 17.08
N THR A 12 -19.02 12.02 17.34
CA THR A 12 -18.73 10.89 18.20
C THR A 12 -17.72 10.01 17.47
N GLY A 13 -16.45 10.13 17.85
CA GLY A 13 -15.41 9.20 17.42
C GLY A 13 -15.74 7.80 17.95
N SER A 14 -16.27 6.93 17.10
CA SER A 14 -16.48 5.53 17.43
C SER A 14 -15.13 4.81 17.42
N SER A 15 -14.70 4.37 18.60
CA SER A 15 -13.56 3.45 18.76
C SER A 15 -13.99 2.09 18.18
N GLY A 16 -13.70 1.87 16.90
CA GLY A 16 -14.24 0.76 16.11
C GLY A 16 -13.44 -0.53 16.26
N LYS A 17 -14.00 -1.53 16.97
CA LYS A 17 -13.53 -2.92 16.90
C LYS A 17 -13.63 -3.41 15.44
N LEU A 18 -12.56 -3.98 14.89
CA LEU A 18 -12.54 -4.53 13.53
C LEU A 18 -13.69 -5.54 13.36
N ARG A 19 -14.51 -5.34 12.32
CA ARG A 19 -15.66 -6.19 11.99
C ARG A 19 -15.32 -7.04 10.77
N GLN A 20 -15.89 -8.24 10.72
CA GLN A 20 -15.80 -9.10 9.54
C GLN A 20 -16.54 -8.47 8.35
N ALA A 21 -16.11 -8.80 7.13
CA ALA A 21 -16.80 -8.36 5.91
C ALA A 21 -18.25 -8.85 5.91
N SER A 22 -19.19 -7.94 5.60
CA SER A 22 -20.59 -8.32 5.45
C SER A 22 -20.77 -9.22 4.22
N GLY A 23 -21.84 -10.03 4.17
CA GLY A 23 -22.14 -10.86 3.00
C GLY A 23 -22.23 -10.07 1.69
N HIS A 24 -22.76 -8.84 1.74
CA HIS A 24 -22.80 -7.92 0.60
C HIS A 24 -21.39 -7.50 0.15
N THR A 25 -20.50 -7.20 1.10
CA THR A 25 -19.10 -6.83 0.81
C THR A 25 -18.33 -7.98 0.17
N VAL A 26 -18.51 -9.21 0.67
CA VAL A 26 -17.86 -10.41 0.09
C VAL A 26 -18.34 -10.64 -1.33
N ALA A 27 -19.64 -10.54 -1.59
CA ALA A 27 -20.19 -10.69 -2.94
C ALA A 27 -19.63 -9.64 -3.92
N ALA A 28 -19.56 -8.37 -3.49
CA ALA A 28 -18.98 -7.30 -4.29
C ALA A 28 -17.49 -7.51 -4.58
N ASN A 29 -16.70 -7.94 -3.59
CA ASN A 29 -15.28 -8.23 -3.77
C ASN A 29 -15.05 -9.41 -4.73
N ARG A 30 -15.87 -10.47 -4.63
CA ARG A 30 -15.83 -11.59 -5.59
C ARG A 30 -16.14 -11.14 -7.01
N ALA A 31 -17.18 -10.32 -7.20
CA ALA A 31 -17.53 -9.78 -8.51
C ALA A 31 -16.40 -8.91 -9.11
N ALA A 32 -15.72 -8.11 -8.27
CA ALA A 32 -14.59 -7.29 -8.70
C ALA A 32 -13.38 -8.13 -9.18
N GLY A 33 -13.24 -9.37 -8.70
CA GLY A 33 -12.19 -10.31 -9.11
C GLY A 33 -12.36 -10.87 -10.54
N ALA A 34 -13.43 -10.52 -11.26
CA ALA A 34 -13.63 -10.96 -12.64
C ALA A 34 -12.62 -10.34 -13.64
N ARG A 35 -11.93 -9.27 -13.26
CA ARG A 35 -10.88 -8.68 -14.08
C ARG A 35 -9.64 -9.58 -14.06
N VAL A 36 -9.27 -10.10 -15.23
CA VAL A 36 -8.02 -10.85 -15.40
C VAL A 36 -6.84 -9.87 -15.38
N PRO A 37 -5.90 -10.00 -14.44
CA PRO A 37 -4.68 -9.18 -14.42
C PRO A 37 -3.74 -9.55 -15.56
N ASP A 38 -2.84 -8.63 -15.94
CA ASP A 38 -1.72 -8.98 -16.82
C ASP A 38 -0.77 -9.96 -16.07
N PRO A 39 -0.46 -11.12 -16.66
CA PRO A 39 0.44 -12.10 -16.04
C PRO A 39 1.86 -11.54 -15.85
N ASP A 40 2.30 -10.61 -16.71
CA ASP A 40 3.69 -10.14 -16.77
C ASP A 40 3.98 -9.01 -15.77
N ASP A 41 2.96 -8.45 -15.11
CA ASP A 41 3.14 -7.34 -14.17
C ASP A 41 4.11 -7.68 -13.03
N LEU A 42 4.09 -8.94 -12.56
CA LEU A 42 5.00 -9.40 -11.52
C LEU A 42 6.45 -9.48 -12.00
N GLU A 43 6.65 -9.86 -13.27
CA GLU A 43 7.99 -9.89 -13.86
C GLU A 43 8.52 -8.46 -14.03
N ARG A 44 7.69 -7.55 -14.56
CA ARG A 44 8.07 -6.14 -14.78
C ARG A 44 8.45 -5.43 -13.49
N VAL A 45 7.79 -5.76 -12.38
CA VAL A 45 8.10 -5.19 -11.06
C VAL A 45 9.43 -5.72 -10.50
N ARG A 46 9.85 -6.94 -10.87
CA ARG A 46 11.12 -7.55 -10.43
C ARG A 46 12.31 -7.24 -11.33
N ARG A 47 12.05 -6.90 -12.59
CA ARG A 47 13.10 -6.64 -13.58
C ARG A 47 14.01 -5.50 -13.15
N GLY A 48 15.32 -5.73 -13.25
CA GLY A 48 16.34 -4.73 -12.93
C GLY A 48 16.57 -4.51 -11.43
N HIS A 49 16.01 -5.35 -10.54
CA HIS A 49 16.26 -5.24 -9.10
C HIS A 49 17.75 -5.43 -8.78
N ILE A 50 18.36 -4.45 -8.12
CA ILE A 50 19.77 -4.47 -7.70
C ILE A 50 19.87 -4.77 -6.21
N ALA A 51 19.13 -4.01 -5.39
CA ALA A 51 19.22 -4.09 -3.94
C ALA A 51 17.94 -3.61 -3.27
N SER A 52 17.63 -4.15 -2.09
CA SER A 52 16.61 -3.60 -1.19
C SER A 52 17.28 -3.13 0.09
N LEU A 53 16.67 -2.17 0.79
CA LEU A 53 17.17 -1.77 2.10
C LEU A 53 17.11 -2.95 3.06
N THR A 54 18.24 -3.22 3.73
CA THR A 54 18.33 -4.22 4.80
C THR A 54 17.67 -3.72 6.09
N THR A 55 17.60 -2.39 6.28
CA THR A 55 16.96 -1.76 7.43
C THR A 55 15.50 -1.45 7.09
N PRO A 56 14.54 -1.99 7.85
CA PRO A 56 13.11 -1.87 7.54
C PRO A 56 12.52 -0.47 7.85
N THR A 57 13.31 0.41 8.48
CA THR A 57 12.83 1.70 8.99
C THR A 57 13.75 2.82 8.58
N ILE A 58 13.14 3.96 8.23
CA ILE A 58 13.83 5.22 8.00
C ILE A 58 13.49 6.13 9.18
N ASP A 59 14.49 6.45 10.00
CA ASP A 59 14.34 7.29 11.18
C ASP A 59 14.77 8.73 10.85
N GLY A 60 14.01 9.68 11.39
CA GLY A 60 14.31 11.10 11.28
C GLY A 60 15.40 11.54 12.28
N PRO A 61 15.93 12.76 12.13
CA PRO A 61 16.98 13.28 12.99
C PRO A 61 16.59 13.33 14.48
N ASP A 62 15.28 13.45 14.78
CA ASP A 62 14.76 13.47 16.15
C ASP A 62 14.49 12.06 16.73
N GLY A 63 14.95 11.00 16.05
CA GLY A 63 14.64 9.61 16.40
C GLY A 63 13.18 9.20 16.15
N ARG A 64 12.37 10.10 15.58
CA ARG A 64 11.01 9.79 15.15
C ARG A 64 11.08 8.98 13.87
N ARG A 65 10.43 7.82 13.87
CA ARG A 65 10.31 6.98 12.68
C ARG A 65 9.48 7.67 11.60
N VAL A 66 10.06 7.83 10.41
CA VAL A 66 9.45 8.53 9.26
C VAL A 66 8.78 7.54 8.32
N PHE A 67 9.39 6.37 8.10
CA PHE A 67 8.86 5.37 7.19
C PHE A 67 9.08 3.93 7.69
N HIS A 68 8.10 3.07 7.43
CA HIS A 68 8.11 1.65 7.75
C HIS A 68 7.94 0.85 6.46
N ILE A 69 9.01 0.19 6.03
CA ILE A 69 9.00 -0.66 4.84
C ILE A 69 8.45 -2.06 5.20
N ASP A 70 8.75 -2.54 6.41
CA ASP A 70 8.30 -3.83 6.96
C ASP A 70 6.79 -3.91 7.20
N ALA A 71 6.11 -2.77 7.37
CA ALA A 71 4.67 -2.73 7.60
C ALA A 71 3.87 -3.46 6.51
N TYR A 72 4.42 -3.59 5.30
CA TYR A 72 3.78 -4.22 4.14
C TYR A 72 4.30 -5.63 3.83
N ASP A 73 5.13 -6.21 4.70
CA ASP A 73 5.73 -7.54 4.47
C ASP A 73 4.70 -8.66 4.35
N PHE A 74 3.53 -8.51 4.97
CA PHE A 74 2.44 -9.46 4.82
C PHE A 74 1.94 -9.58 3.38
N LEU A 75 2.06 -8.52 2.56
CA LEU A 75 1.71 -8.56 1.14
C LEU A 75 2.74 -9.34 0.31
N ARG A 76 4.00 -9.36 0.73
CA ARG A 76 5.10 -10.02 0.00
C ARG A 76 5.08 -11.55 0.15
N LYS A 77 4.35 -12.08 1.13
CA LYS A 77 4.24 -13.53 1.38
C LYS A 77 3.51 -14.29 0.27
N GLY A 78 2.76 -13.59 -0.58
CA GLY A 78 1.99 -14.19 -1.67
C GLY A 78 0.64 -14.76 -1.24
N ASP A 79 0.14 -14.36 -0.07
CA ASP A 79 -1.16 -14.79 0.43
C ASP A 79 -2.31 -14.27 -0.46
N PRO A 80 -3.39 -15.05 -0.63
CA PRO A 80 -4.56 -14.60 -1.37
C PRO A 80 -5.24 -13.41 -0.70
N ALA A 81 -5.94 -12.59 -1.50
CA ALA A 81 -6.66 -11.42 -1.01
C ALA A 81 -7.71 -11.80 0.05
N PRO A 82 -7.70 -11.17 1.24
CA PRO A 82 -8.74 -11.38 2.24
C PRO A 82 -10.11 -10.89 1.74
N ASP A 83 -11.18 -11.51 2.24
CA ASP A 83 -12.57 -11.12 1.90
C ASP A 83 -12.93 -9.67 2.28
N THR A 84 -12.15 -9.05 3.17
CA THR A 84 -12.29 -7.65 3.59
C THR A 84 -11.66 -6.66 2.60
N VAL A 85 -10.88 -7.12 1.62
CA VAL A 85 -10.16 -6.27 0.68
C VAL A 85 -10.57 -6.60 -0.75
N ASN A 86 -10.66 -5.57 -1.59
CA ASN A 86 -10.90 -5.78 -3.02
C ASN A 86 -9.70 -6.52 -3.64
N PRO A 87 -9.91 -7.62 -4.40
CA PRO A 87 -8.82 -8.42 -4.95
C PRO A 87 -7.90 -7.66 -5.91
N ASN A 88 -8.44 -6.69 -6.68
CA ASN A 88 -7.62 -5.86 -7.56
C ASN A 88 -6.73 -4.92 -6.75
N LEU A 89 -7.28 -4.33 -5.68
CA LEU A 89 -6.49 -3.49 -4.78
C LEU A 89 -5.41 -4.29 -4.06
N TRP A 90 -5.71 -5.52 -3.64
CA TRP A 90 -4.74 -6.42 -3.04
C TRP A 90 -3.58 -6.71 -4.01
N ARG A 91 -3.88 -7.06 -5.26
CA ARG A 91 -2.84 -7.29 -6.26
C ARG A 91 -1.99 -6.05 -6.52
N HIS A 92 -2.61 -4.87 -6.64
CA HIS A 92 -1.87 -3.61 -6.77
C HIS A 92 -0.97 -3.35 -5.54
N ALA A 93 -1.45 -3.66 -4.33
CA ALA A 93 -0.67 -3.52 -3.11
C ALA A 93 0.52 -4.48 -3.09
N VAL A 94 0.35 -5.73 -3.54
CA VAL A 94 1.44 -6.71 -3.69
C VAL A 94 2.50 -6.19 -4.67
N LEU A 95 2.09 -5.65 -5.83
CA LEU A 95 3.01 -5.06 -6.81
C LEU A 95 3.79 -3.88 -6.20
N ASN A 96 3.11 -3.00 -5.45
CA ASN A 96 3.73 -1.84 -4.80
C ASN A 96 4.62 -2.18 -3.61
N ALA A 97 4.42 -3.35 -2.98
CA ALA A 97 5.25 -3.80 -1.85
C ALA A 97 6.69 -4.18 -2.28
N HIS A 98 6.93 -4.35 -3.58
CA HIS A 98 8.28 -4.50 -4.13
C HIS A 98 9.03 -3.17 -4.09
N HIS A 99 9.98 -3.09 -3.18
CA HIS A 99 10.79 -1.90 -2.91
C HIS A 99 12.28 -2.20 -3.12
N GLY A 100 13.04 -1.15 -3.41
CA GLY A 100 14.48 -1.23 -3.64
C GLY A 100 14.97 -0.33 -4.75
N LEU A 101 16.23 -0.52 -5.09
CA LEU A 101 16.92 0.09 -6.22
C LEU A 101 16.76 -0.81 -7.44
N PHE A 102 16.34 -0.20 -8.55
CA PHE A 102 16.13 -0.87 -9.83
C PHE A 102 16.89 -0.14 -10.93
N GLU A 103 17.56 -0.88 -11.80
CA GLU A 103 18.08 -0.38 -13.08
C GLU A 103 16.99 -0.45 -14.14
N VAL A 104 16.69 0.70 -14.75
CA VAL A 104 15.64 0.79 -15.79
C VAL A 104 16.27 0.62 -17.17
N CYS A 105 17.43 1.25 -17.37
CA CYS A 105 18.30 1.13 -18.54
C CYS A 105 19.69 1.63 -18.16
N ASP A 106 20.68 1.38 -19.02
CA ASP A 106 22.08 1.72 -18.76
C ASP A 106 22.23 3.19 -18.29
N GLY A 107 22.74 3.38 -17.07
CA GLY A 107 22.95 4.71 -16.49
C GLY A 107 21.71 5.34 -15.83
N ILE A 108 20.56 4.66 -15.80
CA ILE A 108 19.33 5.17 -15.19
C ILE A 108 18.82 4.20 -14.13
N TRP A 109 18.78 4.69 -12.89
CA TRP A 109 18.32 3.94 -11.73
C TRP A 109 17.10 4.60 -11.08
N GLN A 110 16.23 3.76 -10.55
CA GLN A 110 15.01 4.16 -9.87
C GLN A 110 14.96 3.55 -8.47
N VAL A 111 14.66 4.39 -7.49
CA VAL A 111 14.40 3.98 -6.12
C VAL A 111 12.89 3.90 -5.91
N ARG A 112 12.38 2.71 -5.57
CA ARG A 112 10.94 2.44 -5.37
C ARG A 112 10.64 2.04 -3.93
N GLY A 113 9.48 2.47 -3.42
CA GLY A 113 8.96 2.03 -2.12
C GLY A 113 9.60 2.69 -0.88
N HIS A 114 10.28 3.83 -1.05
CA HIS A 114 10.87 4.62 0.03
C HIS A 114 10.11 5.94 0.31
N ASP A 115 9.16 6.31 -0.54
CA ASP A 115 8.20 7.41 -0.39
C ASP A 115 6.89 7.05 -1.13
N ARG A 116 5.82 7.84 -0.95
CA ARG A 116 4.61 7.80 -1.80
C ARG A 116 4.88 8.20 -3.26
N SER A 117 6.06 8.73 -3.57
CA SER A 117 6.56 9.11 -4.89
C SER A 117 7.73 8.22 -5.32
N PHE A 118 7.92 8.06 -6.63
CA PHE A 118 9.13 7.42 -7.17
C PHE A 118 10.22 8.48 -7.38
N SER A 119 11.45 8.18 -6.96
CA SER A 119 12.60 9.04 -7.23
C SER A 119 13.42 8.45 -8.38
N ILE A 120 13.68 9.25 -9.41
CA ILE A 120 14.59 8.92 -10.52
C ILE A 120 15.89 9.65 -10.24
N SER A 121 16.97 8.90 -10.09
CA SER A 121 18.31 9.45 -9.97
C SER A 121 19.07 9.11 -11.24
N CYS A 122 19.39 10.12 -12.05
CA CYS A 122 20.45 10.01 -13.04
C CYS A 122 21.79 10.27 -12.34
N CYS A 123 22.80 9.45 -12.61
CA CYS A 123 24.19 9.89 -12.53
C CYS A 123 24.60 10.50 -13.87
#